data_AF-I4G0E0-F1
#
_entry.id   AF-I4G0E0-F1
#
_cell.length_a   1.000
_cell.length_b   1.000
_cell.length_c   1.000
_cell.angle_alpha   90.00
_cell.angle_beta   90.00
_cell.angle_gamma   90.00
#
_symmetry.space_group_name_H-M   'P 1'
#
loop_
_entity.id
_entity.type
_entity.pdbx_description
1 polymer ?
#
loop_
_entity_poly.entity_id
_entity_poly.type
_entity_poly.pdbx_seq_one_letter_code
_entity_poly.pdbx_strand_id
1 'polypeptide(L)'
;MLKQVLSWTGGQPFLTQKLCQLMRDSEQPIPSNQEEQWLANLVAEKIIQDWEMQDQPEHLKTIQDRLLQSPNRPHLLTLYRQILHQEPIQIDDNPYLPELFLSGLVVKRHGKMDVHNRIYQTIFNNDWLERSLS
;
A
#
# COMPACT_ATOMS: atom_id res chain seq x y z
N MET A 1 19.70 5.51 2.74
CA MET A 1 19.01 4.59 1.83
C MET A 1 18.03 3.65 2.54
N LEU A 2 18.44 2.82 3.51
CA LEU A 2 17.53 1.90 4.20
C LEU A 2 16.30 2.59 4.82
N LYS A 3 16.50 3.75 5.46
CA LYS A 3 15.41 4.57 6.01
C LYS A 3 14.37 4.95 4.94
N GLN A 4 14.84 5.33 3.75
CA GLN A 4 13.97 5.72 2.64
C GLN A 4 13.19 4.51 2.09
N VAL A 5 13.83 3.35 1.93
CA VAL A 5 13.16 2.10 1.54
C VAL A 5 12.05 1.77 2.54
N LEU A 6 12.37 1.77 3.84
CA LEU A 6 11.39 1.49 4.90
C LEU A 6 10.27 2.53 4.96
N SER A 7 10.53 3.81 4.66
CA SER A 7 9.46 4.81 4.59
C SER A 7 8.45 4.57 3.46
N TRP A 8 8.89 3.91 2.38
CA TRP A 8 8.00 3.55 1.27
C TRP A 8 7.25 2.24 1.53
N THR A 9 7.95 1.23 2.04
CA THR A 9 7.43 -0.15 2.16
C THR A 9 6.82 -0.45 3.52
N GLY A 10 7.05 0.38 4.52
CA GLY A 10 6.64 0.13 5.91
C GLY A 10 7.31 -1.10 6.53
N GLY A 11 8.39 -1.61 5.93
CA GLY A 11 9.03 -2.87 6.33
C GLY A 11 8.28 -4.12 5.86
N GLN A 12 7.26 -3.97 5.01
CA GLN A 12 6.55 -5.12 4.45
C GLN A 12 7.52 -5.98 3.62
N PRO A 13 7.67 -7.29 3.89
CA PRO A 13 8.78 -8.09 3.35
C PRO A 13 8.84 -8.12 1.82
N PHE A 14 7.71 -8.33 1.16
CA PHE A 14 7.63 -8.44 -0.30
C PHE A 14 8.07 -7.16 -1.00
N LEU A 15 7.48 -6.01 -0.65
CA LEU A 15 7.79 -4.70 -1.20
C LEU A 15 9.21 -4.28 -0.86
N THR A 16 9.68 -4.59 0.35
CA THR A 16 11.07 -4.30 0.75
C THR A 16 12.05 -5.08 -0.12
N GLN A 17 11.78 -6.36 -0.38
CA GLN A 17 12.59 -7.16 -1.28
C GLN A 17 12.50 -6.69 -2.73
N LYS A 18 11.29 -6.43 -3.24
CA LYS A 18 11.05 -5.94 -4.61
C LYS A 18 11.74 -4.60 -4.86
N LEU A 19 11.63 -3.65 -3.94
CA LEU A 19 12.28 -2.35 -4.07
C LEU A 19 13.81 -2.47 -4.00
N CYS A 20 14.36 -3.29 -3.10
CA CYS A 20 15.79 -3.57 -3.08
C CYS A 20 16.29 -4.22 -4.38
N GLN A 21 15.50 -5.09 -5.01
CA GLN A 21 15.82 -5.68 -6.32
C GLN A 21 15.82 -4.61 -7.42
N LEU A 22 14.77 -3.81 -7.52
CA LEU A 22 14.66 -2.72 -8.50
C LEU A 22 15.82 -1.72 -8.39
N MET A 23 16.26 -1.43 -7.16
CA MET A 23 17.41 -0.56 -6.94
C MET A 23 18.73 -1.18 -7.41
N ARG A 24 18.90 -2.50 -7.25
CA ARG A 24 20.10 -3.21 -7.74
C ARG A 24 20.12 -3.30 -9.26
N ASP A 25 18.96 -3.47 -9.88
CA ASP A 25 18.82 -3.61 -11.33
C ASP A 25 18.81 -2.25 -12.06
N SER A 26 18.79 -1.15 -11.30
CA SER A 26 18.88 0.19 -11.88
C SER A 26 20.29 0.44 -12.42
N GLU A 27 20.37 0.72 -13.72
CA GLU A 27 21.63 1.10 -14.38
C GLU A 27 22.12 2.50 -13.95
N GLN A 28 21.23 3.31 -13.36
CA GLN A 28 21.57 4.66 -12.93
C GLN A 28 22.22 4.63 -11.54
N PRO A 29 23.40 5.26 -11.38
CA PRO A 29 24.01 5.37 -10.07
C PRO A 29 23.11 6.19 -9.14
N ILE A 30 23.05 5.81 -7.88
CA ILE A 30 22.34 6.57 -6.86
C ILE A 30 23.06 7.91 -6.67
N PRO A 31 22.42 9.05 -6.98
CA PRO A 31 23.05 10.35 -6.83
C PRO A 31 23.20 10.72 -5.35
N SER A 32 24.36 11.22 -4.97
CA SER A 32 24.60 11.73 -3.61
C SER A 32 23.74 12.96 -3.32
N ASN A 33 23.16 13.03 -2.12
CA ASN A 33 22.24 14.09 -1.66
C ASN A 33 20.91 14.19 -2.44
N GLN A 34 20.60 13.22 -3.30
CA GLN A 34 19.33 13.13 -4.04
C GLN A 34 18.71 11.74 -3.94
N GLU A 35 19.13 10.94 -2.96
CA GLU A 35 18.72 9.54 -2.78
C GLU A 35 17.21 9.40 -2.58
N GLU A 36 16.60 10.35 -1.87
CA GLU A 36 15.16 10.36 -1.62
C GLU A 36 14.36 10.61 -2.90
N GLN A 37 14.75 11.63 -3.67
CA GLN A 37 14.07 11.95 -4.94
C GLN A 37 14.27 10.84 -5.96
N TRP A 38 15.49 10.31 -6.06
CA TRP A 38 15.80 9.18 -6.93
C TRP A 38 14.94 7.95 -6.60
N LEU A 39 14.83 7.60 -5.31
CA LEU A 39 14.00 6.47 -4.88
C LEU A 39 12.51 6.73 -5.13
N ALA A 40 12.03 7.95 -4.88
CA ALA A 40 10.66 8.34 -5.16
C ALA A 40 10.33 8.19 -6.65
N ASN A 41 11.24 8.61 -7.55
CA ASN A 41 11.08 8.43 -8.99
C ASN A 41 11.06 6.94 -9.38
N LEU A 42 11.97 6.14 -8.81
CA LEU A 42 12.01 4.70 -9.07
C LEU A 42 10.71 4.02 -8.65
N VAL A 43 10.20 4.32 -7.45
CA VAL A 43 8.92 3.77 -6.95
C VAL A 43 7.75 4.26 -7.81
N ALA A 44 7.73 5.53 -8.19
CA ALA A 44 6.69 6.08 -9.04
C ALA A 44 6.64 5.36 -10.39
N GLU A 45 7.80 5.23 -11.07
CA GLU A 45 7.89 4.63 -12.40
C GLU A 45 7.66 3.11 -12.40
N LYS A 46 8.24 2.39 -11.43
CA LYS A 46 8.32 0.91 -11.46
C LYS A 46 7.27 0.20 -10.61
N ILE A 47 6.53 0.93 -9.77
CA ILE A 47 5.54 0.33 -8.85
C ILE A 47 4.19 1.03 -8.93
N ILE A 48 4.14 2.36 -8.93
CA ILE A 48 2.88 3.10 -8.78
C ILE A 48 2.21 3.37 -10.13
N GLN A 49 2.97 3.89 -11.10
CA GLN A 49 2.44 4.16 -12.44
C GLN A 49 2.03 2.85 -13.09
N ASP A 50 0.81 2.78 -13.64
CA ASP A 50 0.30 1.58 -14.31
C ASP A 50 0.48 0.29 -13.48
N TRP A 51 0.33 0.40 -12.15
CA TRP A 51 0.67 -0.68 -11.22
C TRP A 51 -0.03 -2.00 -11.56
N GLU A 52 -1.25 -1.95 -12.09
CA GLU A 52 -1.99 -3.14 -12.54
C GLU A 52 -1.25 -3.91 -13.65
N MET A 53 -0.48 -3.24 -14.50
CA MET A 53 0.34 -3.90 -15.53
C MET A 53 1.70 -4.34 -14.97
N GLN A 54 2.23 -3.65 -13.96
CA GLN A 54 3.57 -3.86 -13.40
C GLN A 54 3.62 -4.79 -12.17
N ASP A 55 2.47 -5.23 -11.66
CA ASP A 55 2.37 -6.07 -10.46
C ASP A 55 2.73 -7.53 -10.72
N GLN A 56 3.99 -7.75 -11.10
CA GLN A 56 4.61 -9.08 -11.23
C GLN A 56 5.85 -9.19 -10.33
N PRO A 57 5.99 -10.28 -9.56
CA PRO A 57 4.90 -11.20 -9.17
C PRO A 57 3.75 -10.44 -8.50
N GLU A 58 2.54 -11.02 -8.55
CA GLU A 58 1.34 -10.36 -8.03
C GLU A 58 1.41 -10.14 -6.52
N HIS A 59 0.96 -8.96 -6.10
CA HIS A 59 0.89 -8.57 -4.71
C HIS A 59 -0.19 -7.51 -4.50
N LEU A 60 -0.12 -6.41 -5.25
CA LEU A 60 -1.11 -5.35 -5.19
C LEU A 60 -2.48 -5.81 -5.72
N LYS A 61 -2.50 -6.59 -6.81
CA LYS A 61 -3.73 -7.18 -7.35
C LYS A 61 -4.37 -8.13 -6.35
N THR A 62 -3.56 -8.95 -5.68
CA THR A 62 -4.05 -9.86 -4.65
C THR A 62 -4.72 -9.10 -3.49
N ILE A 63 -4.19 -7.93 -3.11
CA ILE A 63 -4.81 -7.06 -2.11
C ILE A 63 -6.14 -6.51 -2.64
N GLN A 64 -6.15 -5.96 -3.86
CA GLN A 64 -7.35 -5.45 -4.51
C GLN A 64 -8.45 -6.52 -4.62
N ASP A 65 -8.13 -7.68 -5.18
CA ASP A 65 -9.06 -8.77 -5.41
C ASP A 65 -9.67 -9.26 -4.11
N ARG A 66 -8.88 -9.35 -3.04
CA ARG A 66 -9.40 -9.74 -1.72
C ARG A 66 -10.47 -8.76 -1.22
N LEU A 67 -10.36 -7.47 -1.52
CA LEU A 67 -11.36 -6.46 -1.13
C LEU A 67 -12.56 -6.47 -2.08
N LEU A 68 -12.32 -6.50 -3.39
CA LEU A 68 -13.36 -6.32 -4.41
C LEU A 68 -14.18 -7.59 -4.67
N GLN A 69 -13.63 -8.77 -4.41
CA GLN A 69 -14.33 -10.05 -4.58
C GLN A 69 -14.93 -10.58 -3.27
N SER A 70 -14.71 -9.88 -2.15
CA SER A 70 -15.32 -10.25 -0.87
C SER A 70 -16.84 -10.02 -0.88
N PRO A 71 -17.65 -10.93 -0.30
CA PRO A 71 -19.08 -10.66 -0.07
C PRO A 71 -19.30 -9.45 0.85
N ASN A 72 -18.30 -9.06 1.63
CA ASN A 72 -18.34 -7.92 2.53
C ASN A 72 -17.79 -6.63 1.91
N ARG A 73 -17.53 -6.59 0.58
CA ARG A 73 -16.92 -5.46 -0.12
C ARG A 73 -17.42 -4.08 0.32
N PRO A 74 -18.74 -3.79 0.40
CA PRO A 74 -19.20 -2.45 0.81
C PRO A 74 -18.71 -2.04 2.21
N HIS A 75 -18.69 -2.99 3.15
CA HIS A 75 -18.23 -2.74 4.52
C HIS A 75 -16.72 -2.58 4.58
N LEU A 76 -15.96 -3.40 3.84
CA LEU A 76 -14.50 -3.31 3.76
C LEU A 76 -14.04 -1.98 3.17
N LEU A 77 -14.65 -1.55 2.05
CA LEU A 77 -14.32 -0.27 1.41
C LEU A 77 -14.74 0.91 2.30
N THR A 78 -15.87 0.83 3.00
CA THR A 78 -16.28 1.85 3.97
C THR A 78 -15.27 1.96 5.12
N LEU A 79 -14.84 0.84 5.69
CA LEU A 79 -13.83 0.85 6.76
C LEU A 79 -12.49 1.36 6.28
N TYR A 80 -12.08 0.94 5.09
CA TYR A 80 -10.86 1.43 4.50
C TYR A 80 -10.91 2.95 4.25
N ARG A 81 -12.04 3.50 3.79
CA ARG A 81 -12.25 4.95 3.71
C ARG A 81 -12.02 5.64 5.04
N GLN A 82 -12.62 5.12 6.12
CA GLN A 82 -12.46 5.69 7.45
C GLN A 82 -10.99 5.70 7.89
N ILE A 83 -10.26 4.61 7.64
CA ILE A 83 -8.82 4.50 7.95
C ILE A 83 -8.01 5.49 7.10
N LEU A 84 -8.30 5.58 5.80
CA LEU A 84 -7.60 6.45 4.86
C LEU A 84 -7.76 7.94 5.23
N HIS A 85 -8.94 8.32 5.73
CA HIS A 85 -9.26 9.67 6.21
C HIS A 85 -8.97 9.92 7.69
N GLN A 86 -8.40 8.94 8.41
CA GLN A 86 -8.12 9.03 9.85
C GLN A 86 -9.38 9.33 10.69
N GLU A 87 -10.54 8.84 10.24
CA GLU A 87 -11.80 8.97 10.97
C GLU A 87 -11.83 8.02 12.18
N PRO A 88 -12.58 8.38 13.24
CA PRO A 88 -12.79 7.48 14.37
C PRO A 88 -13.51 6.20 13.92
N ILE A 89 -12.95 5.05 14.28
CA ILE A 89 -13.54 3.73 14.00
C ILE A 89 -13.83 3.06 15.33
N GLN A 90 -15.03 2.50 15.46
CA GLN A 90 -15.33 1.57 16.54
C GLN A 90 -14.57 0.27 16.25
N ILE A 91 -13.43 0.10 16.92
CA ILE A 91 -12.56 -1.07 16.75
C ILE A 91 -13.16 -2.29 17.44
N ASP A 92 -13.76 -2.06 18.61
CA ASP A 92 -14.41 -3.10 19.38
C ASP A 92 -15.69 -3.54 18.66
N ASP A 93 -15.85 -4.85 18.48
CA ASP A 93 -16.99 -5.53 17.86
C ASP A 93 -17.24 -5.34 16.35
N ASN A 94 -16.28 -4.81 15.59
CA ASN A 94 -16.43 -4.74 14.13
C ASN A 94 -16.05 -6.07 13.43
N PRO A 95 -17.01 -6.82 12.85
CA PRO A 95 -16.76 -8.16 12.31
C PRO A 95 -15.92 -8.16 11.02
N TYR A 96 -15.76 -7.00 10.37
CA TYR A 96 -15.06 -6.89 9.09
C TYR A 96 -13.59 -6.46 9.25
N LEU A 97 -13.20 -5.95 10.42
CA LEU A 97 -11.81 -5.56 10.67
C LEU A 97 -10.81 -6.73 10.51
N PRO A 98 -11.07 -7.95 11.02
CA PRO A 98 -10.15 -9.07 10.81
C PRO A 98 -9.90 -9.36 9.32
N GLU A 99 -10.94 -9.29 8.49
CA GLU A 99 -10.82 -9.50 7.04
C GLU A 99 -9.99 -8.40 6.38
N LEU A 100 -10.24 -7.13 6.76
CA LEU A 100 -9.46 -6.00 6.27
C LEU A 100 -7.98 -6.11 6.69
N PHE A 101 -7.68 -6.57 7.91
CA PHE A 101 -6.30 -6.84 8.34
C PHE A 101 -5.65 -7.99 7.56
N LEU A 102 -6.39 -9.06 7.28
CA LEU A 102 -5.88 -10.19 6.52
C LEU A 102 -5.52 -9.81 5.08
N SER A 103 -6.13 -8.75 4.52
CA SER A 103 -5.67 -8.19 3.24
C SER A 103 -4.25 -7.62 3.29
N GLY A 104 -3.75 -7.28 4.49
CA GLY A 104 -2.45 -6.63 4.66
C GLY A 104 -2.43 -5.17 4.24
N LEU A 105 -3.55 -4.60 3.75
CA LEU A 105 -3.66 -3.19 3.36
C LEU A 105 -3.55 -2.25 4.56
N VAL A 106 -4.04 -2.67 5.72
CA VAL A 106 -4.07 -1.87 6.94
C VAL A 106 -3.29 -2.55 8.07
N VAL A 107 -2.84 -1.75 9.03
CA VAL A 107 -2.11 -2.22 10.21
C VAL A 107 -2.49 -1.40 11.44
N LYS A 108 -2.31 -1.99 12.62
CA LYS A 108 -2.48 -1.29 13.89
C LYS A 108 -1.12 -0.77 14.37
N ARG A 109 -0.98 0.55 14.49
CA ARG A 109 0.22 1.22 15.02
C ARG A 109 -0.15 2.11 16.19
N HIS A 110 0.51 1.90 17.34
CA HIS A 110 0.29 2.71 18.55
C HIS A 110 -1.20 2.85 18.95
N GLY A 111 -1.98 1.77 18.79
CA GLY A 111 -3.41 1.75 19.10
C GLY A 111 -4.32 2.34 18.02
N LYS A 112 -3.77 2.89 16.92
CA LYS A 112 -4.55 3.43 15.79
C LYS A 112 -4.45 2.54 14.56
N MET A 113 -5.45 2.63 13.69
CA MET A 113 -5.49 1.97 12.40
C MET A 113 -4.90 2.89 11.34
N ASP A 114 -3.99 2.35 10.53
CA ASP A 114 -3.38 3.08 9.42
C ASP A 114 -3.30 2.19 8.17
N VAL A 115 -3.15 2.82 7.01
CA VAL A 115 -2.66 2.14 5.81
C VAL A 115 -1.23 1.64 6.05
N HIS A 116 -0.95 0.38 5.68
CA HIS A 116 0.28 -0.31 6.07
C HIS A 116 1.54 0.44 5.64
N ASN A 117 1.57 0.96 4.42
CA ASN A 117 2.72 1.69 3.90
C ASN A 117 2.32 2.73 2.85
N ARG A 118 3.29 3.57 2.49
CA ARG A 118 3.11 4.69 1.56
C ARG A 118 2.77 4.23 0.14
N ILE A 119 3.34 3.12 -0.33
CA ILE A 119 3.01 2.56 -1.65
C ILE A 119 1.52 2.22 -1.72
N TYR A 120 1.01 1.48 -0.73
CA TYR A 120 -0.42 1.14 -0.67
C TYR A 120 -1.29 2.37 -0.59
N GLN A 121 -0.94 3.34 0.25
CA GLN A 121 -1.71 4.58 0.39
C GLN A 121 -1.74 5.40 -0.92
N THR A 122 -0.67 5.33 -1.71
CA THR A 122 -0.59 6.06 -3.00
C THR A 122 -1.43 5.38 -4.07
N ILE A 123 -1.48 4.04 -4.07
CA ILE A 123 -2.20 3.23 -5.06
C ILE A 123 -3.69 3.10 -4.72
N PHE A 124 -4.00 2.65 -3.51
CA PHE A 124 -5.35 2.50 -3.00
C PHE A 124 -5.82 3.82 -2.37
N ASN A 125 -5.71 4.90 -3.13
CA ASN A 125 -6.07 6.25 -2.69
C ASN A 125 -7.58 6.52 -2.85
N ASN A 126 -8.00 7.78 -2.65
CA ASN A 126 -9.40 8.18 -2.80
C ASN A 126 -9.94 7.96 -4.22
N ASP A 127 -9.13 8.21 -5.25
CA ASP A 127 -9.57 8.00 -6.65
C ASP A 127 -9.84 6.51 -6.92
N TRP A 128 -8.97 5.63 -6.43
CA TRP A 128 -9.19 4.18 -6.51
C TRP A 128 -10.43 3.76 -5.72
N LEU A 129 -10.63 4.33 -4.54
CA LEU A 129 -11.75 4.02 -3.66
C LEU A 129 -13.10 4.44 -4.29
N GLU A 130 -13.19 5.65 -4.82
CA GLU A 130 -14.38 6.17 -5.52
C GLU A 130 -14.75 5.28 -6.71
N ARG A 131 -13.76 4.86 -7.52
CA ARG A 131 -13.97 3.91 -8.63
C ARG A 131 -14.45 2.54 -8.15
N SER A 132 -14.02 2.12 -6.96
CA SER A 132 -14.35 0.81 -6.37
C SER A 132 -15.71 0.79 -5.67
N LEU A 133 -16.25 1.96 -5.31
CA LEU A 133 -17.57 2.14 -4.68
C LEU A 133 -18.71 2.36 -5.70
N SER A 134 -18.37 2.72 -6.94
CA SER A 134 -19.33 2.85 -8.05
C SER A 134 -19.84 1.51 -8.57
#